data_AF-A0A2V8UAX1-F1
#
_entry.id   AF-A0A2V8UAX1-F1
#
_cell.length_a   1.000
_cell.length_b   1.000
_cell.length_c   1.000
_cell.angle_alpha   90.00
_cell.angle_beta   90.00
_cell.angle_gamma   90.00
#
_symmetry.space_group_name_H-M   'P 1'
#
loop_
_entity.id
_entity.type
_entity.pdbx_description
1 polymer ?
#
loop_
_entity_poly.entity_id
_entity_poly.type
_entity_poly.pdbx_seq_one_letter_code
_entity_poly.pdbx_strand_id
1 'polypeptide(L)'
;MRCLAGLYLGAAGLFAASVQVDHRVFPGLHQMDGNWAALLAASDGKVYAGLAYHGSDGHLVYYDSKTDRVVDVANLTELTGESQLKRGPQSKIHSKLGEGKDGRIYFGTHAGWWWNYARFATKEG
;
A
#
# COMPACT_ATOMS: atom_id res chain seq x y z
N MET A 1 -3.55 32.96 -63.25
CA MET A 1 -4.56 32.08 -62.62
C MET A 1 -4.37 32.15 -61.12
N ARG A 2 -5.36 32.69 -60.40
CA ARG A 2 -5.37 32.79 -58.93
C ARG A 2 -5.91 31.48 -58.38
N CYS A 3 -5.18 30.81 -57.50
CA CYS A 3 -5.72 29.70 -56.71
C CYS A 3 -5.69 30.12 -55.24
N LEU A 4 -6.88 30.32 -54.67
CA LEU A 4 -7.09 30.43 -53.24
C LEU A 4 -6.79 29.06 -52.61
N ALA A 5 -5.83 29.00 -51.69
CA ALA A 5 -5.73 27.89 -50.75
C ALA A 5 -6.24 28.40 -49.40
N GLY A 6 -7.35 27.83 -48.95
CA GLY A 6 -8.10 28.24 -47.77
C GLY A 6 -7.29 28.19 -46.49
N LEU A 7 -7.56 29.15 -45.60
CA LEU A 7 -7.16 29.09 -44.21
C LEU A 7 -7.77 27.85 -43.57
N TYR A 8 -6.96 26.80 -43.35
CA TYR A 8 -7.28 25.80 -42.34
C TYR A 8 -6.98 26.41 -40.98
N LEU A 9 -8.00 27.01 -40.36
CA LEU A 9 -8.06 27.16 -38.91
C LEU A 9 -8.23 25.74 -38.33
N GLY A 10 -7.11 25.02 -38.26
CA GLY A 10 -7.04 23.76 -37.54
C GLY A 10 -7.40 24.03 -36.09
N ALA A 11 -8.47 23.40 -35.63
CA ALA A 11 -8.84 23.36 -34.22
C ALA A 11 -7.60 22.98 -33.40
N ALA A 12 -7.15 23.88 -32.52
CA ALA A 12 -6.17 23.56 -31.52
C ALA A 12 -6.76 22.45 -30.65
N GLY A 13 -6.44 21.21 -31.01
CA GLY A 13 -6.80 20.05 -30.22
C GLY A 13 -6.24 20.24 -28.82
N LEU A 14 -7.11 20.21 -27.83
CA LEU A 14 -6.73 20.04 -26.43
C LEU A 14 -6.02 18.69 -26.33
N PHE A 15 -4.70 18.67 -26.53
CA PHE A 15 -3.89 17.54 -26.13
C PHE A 15 -4.02 17.46 -24.62
N ALA A 16 -4.71 16.43 -24.13
CA ALA A 16 -4.70 16.11 -22.71
C ALA A 16 -3.24 15.99 -22.27
N ALA A 17 -2.85 16.78 -21.28
CA ALA A 17 -1.49 16.73 -20.74
C ALA A 17 -1.21 15.29 -20.28
N SER A 18 -0.19 14.65 -20.84
CA SER A 18 0.30 13.37 -20.36
C SER A 18 1.27 13.61 -19.21
N VAL A 19 1.21 12.77 -18.19
CA VAL A 19 2.15 12.77 -17.07
C VAL A 19 2.85 11.41 -17.03
N GLN A 20 4.15 11.41 -16.75
CA GLN A 20 4.89 10.19 -16.49
C GLN A 20 4.60 9.73 -15.06
N VAL A 21 4.28 8.45 -14.89
CA VAL A 21 4.05 7.84 -13.57
C VAL A 21 5.13 6.79 -13.36
N ASP A 22 6.04 7.10 -12.45
CA ASP A 22 7.00 6.12 -11.96
C ASP A 22 6.30 5.17 -10.98
N HIS A 23 6.65 3.89 -11.08
CA HIS A 23 6.18 2.88 -10.15
C HIS A 23 7.36 2.04 -9.66
N ARG A 24 7.16 1.44 -8.49
CA ARG A 24 8.05 0.43 -7.92
C ARG A 24 7.21 -0.78 -7.56
N VAL A 25 7.80 -1.96 -7.73
CA VAL A 25 7.19 -3.23 -7.29
C VAL A 25 7.58 -3.53 -5.85
N PHE A 26 6.83 -4.41 -5.20
CA PHE A 26 7.18 -4.99 -3.90
C PHE A 26 7.87 -6.34 -4.13
N PRO A 27 9.21 -6.44 -4.11
CA PRO A 27 9.91 -7.67 -4.47
C PRO A 27 9.55 -8.80 -3.50
N GLY A 28 9.21 -9.98 -4.01
CA GLY A 28 8.86 -11.14 -3.19
C GLY A 28 7.44 -11.12 -2.59
N LEU A 29 6.70 -10.01 -2.69
CA LEU A 29 5.39 -9.82 -2.06
C LEU A 29 4.23 -9.84 -3.08
N HIS A 30 4.31 -10.74 -4.05
CA HIS A 30 3.35 -10.82 -5.17
C HIS A 30 1.96 -11.34 -4.76
N GLN A 31 1.83 -11.97 -3.58
CA GLN A 31 0.57 -12.43 -3.02
C GLN A 31 -0.19 -11.33 -2.28
N MET A 32 0.42 -10.16 -2.05
CA MET A 32 -0.26 -9.05 -1.42
C MET A 32 -1.40 -8.56 -2.32
N ASP A 33 -2.59 -8.46 -1.75
CA ASP A 33 -3.85 -8.29 -2.49
C ASP A 33 -4.55 -6.95 -2.23
N GLY A 34 -3.94 -6.08 -1.42
CA GLY A 34 -4.49 -4.76 -1.20
C GLY A 34 -3.67 -3.85 -0.29
N ASN A 35 -4.08 -2.58 -0.29
CA ASN A 35 -3.67 -1.52 0.61
C ASN A 35 -4.92 -0.64 0.86
N TRP A 36 -5.14 -0.19 2.10
CA TRP A 36 -6.30 0.65 2.47
C TRP A 36 -5.83 2.07 2.76
N ALA A 37 -5.89 2.50 4.02
CA ALA A 37 -5.43 3.82 4.45
C ALA A 37 -3.94 3.82 4.84
N ALA A 38 -3.27 2.68 4.73
CA ALA A 38 -1.94 2.44 5.26
C ALA A 38 -0.84 2.98 4.32
N LEU A 39 -0.74 4.30 4.20
CA LEU A 39 0.27 4.98 3.40
C LEU A 39 0.73 6.28 4.10
N LEU A 40 2.03 6.50 4.20
CA LEU A 40 2.61 7.67 4.85
C LEU A 40 3.96 8.06 4.23
N ALA A 41 4.08 9.29 3.72
CA ALA A 41 5.37 9.91 3.47
C ALA A 41 5.87 10.53 4.77
N ALA A 42 6.90 9.93 5.37
CA ALA A 42 7.42 10.32 6.68
C ALA A 42 8.55 11.36 6.58
N SER A 43 8.86 12.00 7.70
CA SER A 43 9.90 13.04 7.78
C SER A 43 11.32 12.52 7.51
N ASP A 44 11.54 11.20 7.61
CA ASP A 44 12.82 10.54 7.33
C ASP A 44 13.12 10.35 5.83
N GLY A 45 12.22 10.79 4.96
CA GLY A 45 12.33 10.72 3.50
C GLY A 45 11.86 9.39 2.89
N LYS A 46 11.20 8.54 3.68
CA LYS A 46 10.64 7.27 3.23
C LYS A 46 9.12 7.33 3.08
N VAL A 47 8.59 6.49 2.20
CA VAL A 47 7.15 6.27 2.04
C VAL A 47 6.81 4.90 2.58
N TYR A 48 6.14 4.84 3.73
CA TYR A 48 5.69 3.60 4.36
C TYR A 48 4.34 3.18 3.80
N ALA A 49 4.18 1.88 3.54
CA ALA A 49 2.92 1.29 3.10
C ALA A 49 2.63 -0.01 3.86
N GLY A 50 1.38 -0.19 4.27
CA GLY A 50 0.87 -1.47 4.80
C GLY A 50 0.23 -2.29 3.70
N LEU A 51 0.80 -3.45 3.38
CA LEU A 51 0.28 -4.39 2.40
C LEU A 51 -0.57 -5.45 3.11
N ALA A 52 -1.66 -5.86 2.47
CA ALA A 52 -2.51 -6.90 3.00
C ALA A 52 -2.39 -8.21 2.25
N TYR A 53 -2.69 -9.29 2.96
CA TYR A 53 -2.89 -10.59 2.39
C TYR A 53 -4.05 -11.30 3.10
N HIS A 54 -5.16 -11.50 2.38
CA HIS A 54 -6.27 -12.28 2.92
C HIS A 54 -5.88 -13.74 3.13
N GLY A 55 -5.97 -14.21 4.37
CA GLY A 55 -5.65 -15.58 4.76
C GLY A 55 -4.21 -15.80 5.24
N SER A 56 -3.34 -14.78 5.21
CA SER A 56 -1.99 -14.85 5.79
C SER A 56 -1.58 -13.49 6.37
N ASP A 57 -0.29 -13.29 6.65
CA ASP A 57 0.21 -12.05 7.21
C ASP A 57 0.35 -10.96 6.15
N GLY A 58 -0.11 -9.76 6.51
CA GLY A 58 0.21 -8.55 5.78
C GLY A 58 1.65 -8.14 6.08
N HIS A 59 2.16 -7.15 5.37
CA HIS A 59 3.53 -6.66 5.51
C HIS A 59 3.56 -5.15 5.69
N LEU A 60 4.51 -4.66 6.48
CA LEU A 60 4.91 -3.26 6.44
C LEU A 60 6.11 -3.13 5.51
N VAL A 61 6.01 -2.25 4.51
CA VAL A 61 7.12 -1.94 3.61
C VAL A 61 7.40 -0.45 3.63
N TYR A 62 8.58 -0.04 3.17
CA TYR A 62 8.82 1.34 2.80
C TYR A 62 9.56 1.46 1.47
N TYR A 63 9.33 2.57 0.78
CA TYR A 63 10.18 3.05 -0.30
C TYR A 63 11.16 4.10 0.25
N ASP A 64 12.46 3.91 0.02
CA ASP A 64 13.51 4.88 0.35
C ASP A 64 13.91 5.65 -0.92
N SER A 65 13.51 6.92 -0.96
CA SER A 65 13.78 7.82 -2.09
C SER A 65 15.25 8.14 -2.30
N LYS A 66 16.11 7.99 -1.28
CA LYS A 66 17.55 8.27 -1.39
C LYS A 66 18.31 7.15 -2.07
N THR A 67 17.81 5.92 -1.94
CA THR A 67 18.46 4.72 -2.50
C THR A 67 17.69 4.09 -3.66
N ASP A 68 16.50 4.61 -3.97
CA ASP A 68 15.56 4.08 -4.97
C ASP A 68 15.23 2.60 -4.73
N ARG A 69 14.89 2.26 -3.48
CA ARG A 69 14.64 0.87 -3.06
C ARG A 69 13.37 0.74 -2.26
N VAL A 70 12.66 -0.35 -2.51
CA VAL A 70 11.59 -0.85 -1.65
C VAL A 70 12.19 -1.86 -0.67
N VAL A 71 11.88 -1.70 0.60
CA VAL A 71 12.30 -2.60 1.68
C VAL A 71 11.07 -3.18 2.35
N ASP A 72 11.05 -4.51 2.45
CA ASP A 72 10.13 -5.23 3.32
C ASP A 72 10.66 -5.15 4.76
N VAL A 73 9.91 -4.48 5.64
CA VAL A 73 10.32 -4.32 7.04
C VAL A 73 10.14 -5.63 7.79
N ALA A 74 8.94 -6.20 7.71
CA ALA A 74 8.56 -7.51 8.22
C ALA A 74 7.05 -7.75 7.99
N ASN A 75 6.64 -9.01 8.18
CA ASN A 75 5.24 -9.36 8.31
C ASN A 75 4.64 -8.76 9.60
N LEU A 76 3.34 -8.47 9.60
CA LEU A 76 2.70 -7.76 10.70
C LEU A 76 2.59 -8.60 11.99
N THR A 77 2.53 -9.93 11.90
CA THR A 77 2.50 -10.81 13.08
C THR A 77 3.82 -10.79 13.85
N GLU A 78 4.94 -10.68 13.13
CA GLU A 78 6.26 -10.46 13.72
C GLU A 78 6.36 -9.07 14.33
N LEU A 79 5.90 -8.03 13.63
CA LEU A 79 5.94 -6.65 14.14
C LEU A 79 5.10 -6.43 15.40
N THR A 80 4.00 -7.17 15.57
CA THR A 80 3.20 -7.14 16.80
C THR A 80 3.74 -8.04 17.91
N GLY A 81 4.80 -8.82 17.65
CA GLY A 81 5.33 -9.80 18.59
C GLY A 81 4.39 -10.99 18.83
N GLU A 82 3.44 -11.24 17.91
CA GLU A 82 2.49 -12.33 18.02
C GLU A 82 2.97 -13.64 17.38
N SER A 83 4.18 -13.65 16.85
CA SER A 83 4.84 -14.87 16.39
C SER A 83 4.81 -15.95 17.47
N GLN A 84 4.48 -17.18 17.08
CA GLN A 84 4.39 -18.34 17.97
C GLN A 84 3.25 -18.30 19.02
N LEU A 85 2.40 -17.27 19.05
CA LEU A 85 1.26 -17.20 19.97
C LEU A 85 0.05 -18.03 19.51
N LYS A 86 0.15 -18.72 18.37
CA LYS A 86 -0.94 -19.51 17.76
C LYS A 86 -2.23 -18.70 17.57
N ARG A 87 -2.09 -17.40 17.28
CA ARG A 87 -3.19 -16.51 16.91
C ARG A 87 -3.38 -16.50 15.39
N GLY A 88 -4.55 -16.03 14.96
CA GLY A 88 -4.76 -15.74 13.54
C GLY A 88 -3.80 -14.65 13.05
N PRO A 89 -3.52 -14.59 11.73
CA PRO A 89 -2.55 -13.68 11.17
C PRO A 89 -2.99 -12.22 11.30
N GLN A 90 -2.01 -11.33 11.48
CA GLN A 90 -2.19 -9.90 11.31
C GLN A 90 -2.11 -9.58 9.83
N SER A 91 -3.25 -9.51 9.17
CA SER A 91 -3.29 -9.57 7.70
C SER A 91 -3.25 -8.23 7.00
N LYS A 92 -3.41 -7.11 7.72
CA LYS A 92 -3.49 -5.77 7.13
C LYS A 92 -3.36 -4.66 8.16
N ILE A 93 -3.21 -3.43 7.66
CA ILE A 93 -3.35 -2.18 8.40
C ILE A 93 -4.57 -1.43 7.81
N HIS A 94 -5.61 -1.22 8.62
CA HIS A 94 -6.85 -0.52 8.24
C HIS A 94 -6.93 0.92 8.78
N SER A 95 -5.84 1.40 9.38
CA SER A 95 -5.72 2.78 9.85
C SER A 95 -4.75 3.57 8.96
N LYS A 96 -4.83 4.90 9.05
CA LYS A 96 -3.71 5.75 8.63
C LYS A 96 -2.51 5.45 9.53
N LEU A 97 -1.31 5.53 8.97
CA LEU A 97 -0.07 5.53 9.75
C LEU A 97 0.10 6.93 10.38
N GLY A 98 0.59 6.98 11.60
CA GLY A 98 0.97 8.22 12.28
C GLY A 98 2.48 8.28 12.48
N GLU A 99 3.05 9.47 12.38
CA GLU A 99 4.45 9.73 12.76
C GLU A 99 4.48 10.53 14.05
N GLY A 100 5.18 10.02 15.06
CA GLY A 100 5.43 10.73 16.30
C GLY A 100 6.47 11.83 16.11
N LYS A 101 6.51 12.78 17.06
CA LYS A 101 7.55 13.83 17.08
C LYS A 101 8.97 13.29 17.22
N ASP A 102 9.10 12.04 17.68
CA ASP A 102 10.34 11.28 17.80
C ASP A 102 10.70 10.49 16.52
N GLY A 103 9.93 10.64 15.44
CA GLY A 103 10.14 9.95 14.17
C GLY A 103 9.66 8.50 14.17
N ARG A 104 9.02 8.01 15.24
CA ARG A 104 8.47 6.65 15.27
C ARG A 104 7.19 6.59 14.43
N ILE A 105 7.02 5.49 13.71
CA ILE A 105 5.83 5.22 12.90
C ILE A 105 4.88 4.33 13.70
N TYR A 106 3.63 4.77 13.83
CA TYR A 106 2.56 4.13 14.60
C TYR A 106 1.44 3.68 13.68
N PHE A 107 0.93 2.47 13.89
CA PHE A 107 -0.20 1.92 13.15
C PHE A 107 -0.92 0.85 13.98
N GLY A 108 -2.17 0.57 13.61
CA GLY A 108 -2.93 -0.56 14.13
C GLY A 108 -3.09 -1.64 13.08
N THR A 109 -2.87 -2.89 13.46
CA THR A 109 -3.10 -4.05 12.59
C THR A 109 -4.54 -4.55 12.71
N HIS A 110 -4.96 -5.35 11.75
CA HIS A 110 -6.27 -5.97 11.73
C HIS A 110 -6.13 -7.43 11.26
N ALA A 111 -6.78 -8.36 11.98
CA ALA A 111 -6.79 -9.77 11.63
C ALA A 111 -7.48 -10.01 10.27
N GLY A 112 -6.98 -10.89 9.42
CA GLY A 112 -7.58 -11.15 8.10
C GLY A 112 -8.21 -12.52 7.95
N TRP A 113 -8.89 -13.00 8.98
CA TRP A 113 -9.73 -14.19 8.89
C TRP A 113 -11.18 -13.83 8.61
N TRP A 114 -11.68 -14.25 7.45
CA TRP A 114 -13.07 -14.03 7.02
C TRP A 114 -14.07 -14.95 7.75
N TRP A 115 -15.28 -14.39 7.85
CA TRP A 115 -16.57 -14.82 8.42
C TRP A 115 -16.78 -16.28 8.86
N ASN A 116 -16.34 -17.29 8.11
CA ASN A 116 -16.70 -18.69 8.39
C ASN A 116 -15.88 -19.36 9.52
N TYR A 117 -14.81 -18.73 10.03
CA TYR A 117 -14.01 -19.26 11.14
C TYR A 117 -14.15 -18.49 12.47
N ALA A 118 -14.85 -17.35 12.50
CA ALA A 118 -15.19 -16.70 13.77
C ALA A 118 -16.05 -17.60 14.69
N ARG A 119 -16.60 -18.69 14.15
CA ARG A 119 -17.38 -19.72 14.86
C ARG A 119 -16.59 -20.96 15.28
N PHE A 120 -15.32 -21.10 14.88
CA PHE A 120 -14.61 -22.37 15.08
C PHE A 120 -14.20 -22.63 16.55
N ALA A 121 -14.30 -21.63 17.42
CA ALA A 121 -14.02 -21.75 18.85
C ALA A 121 -15.15 -21.25 19.77
N THR A 122 -16.28 -20.82 19.24
CA THR A 122 -17.45 -20.47 20.06
C THR A 122 -18.41 -21.65 20.07
N LYS A 123 -18.70 -22.19 21.25
CA LYS A 123 -19.81 -23.14 21.43
C LYS A 123 -21.09 -22.43 20.98
N GLU A 124 -21.87 -23.05 20.08
CA GLU A 124 -23.19 -22.53 19.72
C GLU A 124 -24.05 -22.44 20.97
N GLY A 125 -24.71 -21.29 21.13
CA GLY A 125 -25.91 -21.16 21.95
C GLY A 125 -27.12 -21.33 21.04
#